data_AF-A0A1Y1NHE2-F1
#
_entry.id   AF-A0A1Y1NHE2-F1
#
_cell.length_a   1.000
_cell.length_b   1.000
_cell.length_c   1.000
_cell.angle_alpha   90.00
_cell.angle_beta   90.00
_cell.angle_gamma   90.00
#
_symmetry.space_group_name_H-M   'P 1'
#
loop_
_entity.id
_entity.type
_entity.pdbx_description
1 polymer ?
#
loop_
_entity_poly.entity_id
_entity_poly.type
_entity_poly.pdbx_seq_one_letter_code
_entity_poly.pdbx_strand_id
1 'polypeptide(L)'
;LAQLATLDLSHNKLVVLKANAFVGATGLNSLIITRNFIEEIAPGSFADLQQLSFLDLSFNNLEDLDSNMFKGLNQLQSLKLNGVSSQGRTTIKAGAFSSLPSLASIYLRQNHFKLLEGGAFSKLDNLKQVYFDGTTVTAIGKLRIPRHRAHHKFEPFRFTY
;
A
#
# COMPACT_ATOMS: atom_id res chain seq x y z
N LEU A 1 -15.96 19.85 8.11
CA LEU A 1 -14.63 19.22 8.26
C LEU A 1 -13.58 19.76 7.26
N ALA A 2 -13.76 20.96 6.67
CA ALA A 2 -12.95 21.45 5.55
C ALA A 2 -11.54 22.00 5.89
N GLN A 3 -10.89 21.54 6.96
CA GLN A 3 -9.60 22.10 7.40
C GLN A 3 -8.54 21.07 7.82
N LEU A 4 -8.87 19.80 7.96
CA LEU A 4 -7.89 18.81 8.43
C LEU A 4 -7.05 18.31 7.26
N ALA A 5 -5.78 18.71 7.21
CA ALA A 5 -4.83 18.25 6.19
C ALA A 5 -4.12 16.94 6.58
N THR A 6 -3.95 16.69 7.88
CA THR A 6 -3.29 15.48 8.40
C THR A 6 -4.11 14.87 9.52
N LEU A 7 -4.33 13.55 9.46
CA LEU A 7 -4.94 12.77 10.53
C LEU A 7 -3.97 11.67 10.96
N ASP A 8 -3.64 11.65 12.25
CA ASP A 8 -2.80 10.63 12.86
C ASP A 8 -3.64 9.80 13.84
N LEU A 9 -3.78 8.51 13.52
CA LEU A 9 -4.44 7.47 14.30
C LEU A 9 -3.44 6.39 14.74
N SER A 10 -2.14 6.70 14.72
CA SER A 10 -1.09 5.75 15.10
C SER A 10 -1.21 5.30 16.56
N HIS A 11 -0.65 4.13 16.86
CA HIS A 11 -0.59 3.58 18.22
C HIS A 11 -1.95 3.38 18.90
N ASN A 12 -2.98 3.06 18.10
CA ASN A 12 -4.29 2.70 18.60
C ASN A 12 -4.50 1.17 18.55
N LYS A 13 -5.73 0.73 18.80
CA LYS A 13 -6.14 -0.68 18.78
C LYS A 13 -7.09 -0.99 17.63
N LEU A 14 -6.96 -0.29 16.49
CA LEU A 14 -7.81 -0.51 15.33
C LEU A 14 -7.52 -1.89 14.73
N VAL A 15 -8.58 -2.66 14.48
CA VAL A 15 -8.48 -4.01 13.89
C VAL A 15 -9.05 -4.05 12.47
N VAL A 16 -10.02 -3.19 12.18
CA VAL A 16 -10.69 -3.11 10.88
C VAL A 16 -10.90 -1.65 10.51
N LEU A 17 -10.61 -1.30 9.26
CA LEU A 17 -11.15 -0.08 8.66
C LEU A 17 -12.46 -0.43 7.94
N LYS A 18 -13.56 0.12 8.44
CA LYS A 18 -14.89 -0.09 7.87
C LYS A 18 -15.10 0.81 6.65
N ALA A 19 -15.99 0.40 5.76
CA ALA A 19 -16.48 1.26 4.69
C ALA A 19 -16.92 2.61 5.28
N ASN A 20 -16.62 3.70 4.58
CA ASN A 20 -16.99 5.06 4.99
C ASN A 20 -16.36 5.55 6.32
N ALA A 21 -15.26 4.93 6.79
CA ALA A 21 -14.58 5.34 8.02
C ALA A 21 -14.12 6.81 8.05
N PHE A 22 -13.92 7.43 6.88
CA PHE A 22 -13.45 8.81 6.74
C PHE A 22 -14.43 9.72 5.96
N VAL A 23 -15.74 9.49 6.10
CA VAL A 23 -16.76 10.31 5.40
C VAL A 23 -16.57 11.81 5.69
N GLY A 24 -16.63 12.61 4.63
CA GLY A 24 -16.50 14.06 4.70
C GLY A 24 -15.08 14.58 4.92
N ALA A 25 -14.06 13.72 5.00
CA ALA A 25 -12.65 14.10 5.11
C ALA A 25 -12.02 14.44 3.74
N THR A 26 -12.74 15.18 2.90
CA THR A 26 -12.38 15.44 1.50
C THR A 26 -11.13 16.30 1.33
N GLY A 27 -10.74 17.07 2.36
CA GLY A 27 -9.52 17.88 2.37
C GLY A 27 -8.28 17.17 2.95
N LEU A 28 -8.40 15.92 3.39
CA LEU A 28 -7.30 15.20 4.03
C LEU A 28 -6.19 14.87 3.02
N ASN A 29 -4.97 15.28 3.32
CA ASN A 29 -3.80 15.07 2.48
C ASN A 29 -2.87 13.95 2.99
N SER A 30 -2.79 13.77 4.31
CA SER A 30 -1.94 12.79 4.97
C SER A 30 -2.73 11.99 6.00
N LEU A 31 -2.62 10.67 5.94
CA LEU A 31 -3.26 9.75 6.87
C LEU A 31 -2.24 8.76 7.42
N ILE A 32 -2.07 8.77 8.74
CA ILE A 32 -1.10 7.94 9.45
C ILE A 32 -1.88 7.01 10.36
N ILE A 33 -1.81 5.70 10.14
CA ILE A 33 -2.51 4.68 10.94
C ILE A 33 -1.52 3.58 11.37
N THR A 34 -0.28 3.99 11.65
CA THR A 34 0.80 3.05 11.95
C THR A 34 0.64 2.40 13.32
N ARG A 35 1.17 1.18 13.49
CA ARG A 35 1.17 0.50 14.81
C ARG A 35 -0.23 0.36 15.39
N ASN A 36 -1.12 -0.16 14.56
CA ASN A 36 -2.44 -0.67 14.95
C ASN A 36 -2.44 -2.19 14.72
N PHE A 37 -3.62 -2.82 14.78
CA PHE A 37 -3.79 -4.25 14.54
C PHE A 37 -4.67 -4.49 13.30
N ILE A 38 -4.62 -3.59 12.31
CA ILE A 38 -5.54 -3.67 11.18
C ILE A 38 -5.23 -4.92 10.36
N GLU A 39 -6.22 -5.80 10.26
CA GLU A 39 -6.18 -7.02 9.47
C GLU A 39 -6.96 -6.84 8.17
N GLU A 40 -8.05 -6.07 8.21
CA GLU A 40 -8.95 -5.85 7.08
C GLU A 40 -9.20 -4.37 6.80
N ILE A 41 -9.18 -4.00 5.52
CA ILE A 41 -9.65 -2.71 5.02
C ILE A 41 -10.82 -2.96 4.09
N ALA A 42 -12.03 -2.66 4.56
CA ALA A 42 -13.24 -2.88 3.79
C ALA A 42 -13.25 -2.01 2.52
N PRO A 43 -13.79 -2.50 1.39
CA PRO A 43 -13.96 -1.69 0.19
C PRO A 43 -14.72 -0.39 0.47
N GLY A 44 -14.19 0.73 -0.04
CA GLY A 44 -14.78 2.06 0.20
C GLY A 44 -14.44 2.69 1.55
N SER A 45 -13.53 2.09 2.34
CA SER A 45 -13.01 2.74 3.56
C SER A 45 -12.43 4.13 3.28
N PHE A 46 -11.82 4.32 2.11
CA PHE A 46 -11.16 5.55 1.69
C PHE A 46 -11.93 6.37 0.64
N ALA A 47 -13.23 6.11 0.46
CA ALA A 47 -14.01 6.65 -0.67
C ALA A 47 -13.97 8.19 -0.79
N ASP A 48 -13.99 8.90 0.34
CA ASP A 48 -14.02 10.37 0.39
C ASP A 48 -12.62 11.02 0.43
N LEU A 49 -11.54 10.24 0.48
CA LEU A 49 -10.16 10.72 0.62
C LEU A 49 -9.53 11.18 -0.70
N GLN A 50 -10.26 12.03 -1.43
CA GLN A 50 -9.94 12.41 -2.81
C GLN A 50 -8.64 13.23 -2.95
N GLN A 51 -8.20 13.90 -1.89
CA GLN A 51 -6.98 14.72 -1.86
C GLN A 51 -5.80 14.05 -1.15
N LEU A 52 -5.95 12.78 -0.76
CA LEU A 52 -4.94 12.07 0.01
C LEU A 52 -3.72 11.78 -0.86
N SER A 53 -2.57 12.31 -0.48
CA SER A 53 -1.29 12.14 -1.18
C SER A 53 -0.37 11.14 -0.47
N PHE A 54 -0.54 10.99 0.85
CA PHE A 54 0.28 10.15 1.70
C PHE A 54 -0.57 9.26 2.62
N LEU A 55 -0.28 7.96 2.61
CA LEU A 55 -0.89 6.97 3.48
C LEU A 55 0.19 6.09 4.11
N ASP A 56 0.19 6.02 5.45
CA ASP A 56 1.05 5.13 6.21
C ASP A 56 0.23 4.11 7.03
N LEU A 57 0.26 2.86 6.59
CA LEU A 57 -0.35 1.71 7.26
C LEU A 57 0.73 0.80 7.87
N SER A 58 1.97 1.26 8.02
CA SER A 58 3.07 0.44 8.50
C SER A 58 2.80 -0.16 9.89
N PHE A 59 3.33 -1.36 10.13
CA PHE A 59 3.17 -2.09 11.39
C PHE A 59 1.69 -2.31 11.75
N ASN A 60 0.94 -2.83 10.78
CA ASN A 60 -0.37 -3.46 10.96
C ASN A 60 -0.27 -4.96 10.64
N ASN A 61 -1.40 -5.67 10.53
CA ASN A 61 -1.43 -7.12 10.29
C ASN A 61 -2.23 -7.46 9.01
N LEU A 62 -2.05 -6.68 7.94
CA LEU A 62 -2.87 -6.82 6.73
C LEU A 62 -2.68 -8.20 6.08
N GLU A 63 -3.79 -8.89 5.85
CA GLU A 63 -3.83 -10.13 5.06
C GLU A 63 -4.32 -9.82 3.63
N ASP A 64 -3.75 -10.52 2.65
CA ASP A 64 -4.19 -10.50 1.23
C ASP A 64 -4.44 -9.12 0.60
N LEU A 65 -3.35 -8.42 0.25
CA LEU A 65 -3.41 -7.11 -0.41
C LEU A 65 -4.06 -7.21 -1.79
N ASP A 66 -5.14 -6.47 -2.00
CA ASP A 66 -5.84 -6.37 -3.29
C ASP A 66 -6.32 -4.96 -3.64
N SER A 67 -6.76 -4.78 -4.88
CA SER A 67 -7.10 -3.46 -5.43
C SER A 67 -8.30 -2.79 -4.75
N ASN A 68 -9.20 -3.55 -4.14
CA ASN A 68 -10.42 -2.99 -3.55
C ASN A 68 -10.12 -2.24 -2.26
N MET A 69 -9.08 -2.65 -1.52
CA MET A 69 -8.64 -2.01 -0.28
C MET A 69 -8.29 -0.54 -0.47
N PHE A 70 -7.71 -0.19 -1.62
CA PHE A 70 -7.18 1.15 -1.91
C PHE A 70 -8.07 1.98 -2.83
N LYS A 71 -9.28 1.50 -3.14
CA LYS A 71 -10.21 2.19 -4.05
C LYS A 71 -10.59 3.58 -3.50
N GLY A 72 -10.53 4.58 -4.37
CA GLY A 72 -10.83 5.99 -4.05
C GLY A 72 -9.59 6.87 -3.88
N LEU A 73 -8.41 6.28 -3.67
CA LEU A 73 -7.15 6.96 -3.46
C LEU A 73 -6.48 7.43 -4.76
N ASN A 74 -7.22 8.18 -5.58
CA ASN A 74 -6.80 8.58 -6.93
C ASN A 74 -5.59 9.52 -6.96
N GLN A 75 -5.38 10.31 -5.89
CA GLN A 75 -4.28 11.28 -5.77
C GLN A 75 -3.11 10.75 -4.92
N LEU A 76 -3.15 9.49 -4.48
CA LEU A 76 -2.12 8.95 -3.60
C LEU A 76 -0.80 8.80 -4.33
N GLN A 77 0.25 9.43 -3.79
CA GLN A 77 1.59 9.43 -4.38
C GLN A 77 2.55 8.52 -3.61
N SER A 78 2.36 8.39 -2.29
CA SER A 78 3.22 7.61 -1.41
C SER A 78 2.39 6.70 -0.52
N LEU A 79 2.66 5.39 -0.63
CA LEU A 79 2.03 4.35 0.18
C LEU A 79 3.09 3.60 0.99
N LYS A 80 2.96 3.62 2.32
CA LYS A 80 3.81 2.85 3.23
C LYS A 80 3.05 1.67 3.81
N LEU A 81 3.60 0.48 3.55
CA LEU A 81 3.13 -0.82 4.01
C LEU A 81 4.31 -1.58 4.65
N ASN A 82 5.17 -0.91 5.41
CA ASN A 82 6.31 -1.58 6.03
C ASN A 82 5.84 -2.45 7.20
N GLY A 83 6.35 -3.68 7.32
CA GLY A 83 6.01 -4.56 8.43
C GLY A 83 4.52 -4.86 8.60
N VAL A 84 3.74 -4.82 7.52
CA VAL A 84 2.32 -5.22 7.52
C VAL A 84 2.13 -6.74 7.47
N SER A 85 3.19 -7.48 7.13
CA SER A 85 3.19 -8.95 7.04
C SER A 85 4.27 -9.55 7.93
N SER A 86 4.08 -9.49 9.25
CA SER A 86 5.06 -10.06 10.20
C SER A 86 4.99 -11.58 10.32
N GLN A 87 3.84 -12.18 9.98
CA GLN A 87 3.57 -13.61 10.21
C GLN A 87 3.72 -14.50 8.96
N GLY A 88 4.21 -13.98 7.83
CA GLY A 88 4.40 -14.86 6.66
C GLY A 88 3.12 -15.19 5.89
N ARG A 89 1.98 -14.55 6.22
CA ARG A 89 0.65 -14.96 5.73
C ARG A 89 0.14 -14.14 4.55
N THR A 90 0.63 -12.93 4.38
CA THR A 90 0.06 -11.96 3.42
C THR A 90 0.48 -12.30 2.00
N THR A 91 -0.51 -12.36 1.10
CA THR A 91 -0.29 -12.39 -0.35
C THR A 91 -0.43 -10.99 -0.93
N ILE A 92 0.43 -10.61 -1.88
CA ILE A 92 0.19 -9.45 -2.73
C ILE A 92 -0.42 -9.95 -4.04
N LYS A 93 -1.72 -9.74 -4.23
CA LYS A 93 -2.46 -10.24 -5.39
C LYS A 93 -2.07 -9.53 -6.69
N ALA A 94 -2.36 -10.15 -7.82
CA ALA A 94 -2.21 -9.54 -9.13
C ALA A 94 -3.02 -8.24 -9.21
N GLY A 95 -2.34 -7.15 -9.59
CA GLY A 95 -2.97 -5.82 -9.64
C GLY A 95 -3.40 -5.26 -8.29
N ALA A 96 -2.84 -5.71 -7.16
CA ALA A 96 -3.19 -5.24 -5.81
C ALA A 96 -3.17 -3.72 -5.66
N PHE A 97 -2.34 -3.02 -6.44
CA PHE A 97 -2.21 -1.57 -6.40
C PHE A 97 -2.83 -0.86 -7.62
N SER A 98 -3.55 -1.58 -8.48
CA SER A 98 -4.07 -1.04 -9.75
C SER A 98 -5.12 0.06 -9.59
N SER A 99 -5.65 0.27 -8.37
CA SER A 99 -6.55 1.36 -8.01
C SER A 99 -5.83 2.65 -7.59
N LEU A 100 -4.50 2.70 -7.73
CA LEU A 100 -3.64 3.82 -7.34
C LEU A 100 -2.94 4.45 -8.56
N PRO A 101 -3.67 5.16 -9.44
CA PRO A 101 -3.13 5.64 -10.72
C PRO A 101 -2.00 6.67 -10.57
N SER A 102 -1.95 7.40 -9.46
CA SER A 102 -0.95 8.45 -9.19
C SER A 102 0.24 7.98 -8.35
N LEU A 103 0.29 6.69 -8.00
CA LEU A 103 1.29 6.18 -7.06
C LEU A 103 2.69 6.28 -7.65
N ALA A 104 3.56 7.01 -6.96
CA ALA A 104 4.95 7.21 -7.36
C ALA A 104 5.91 6.37 -6.54
N SER A 105 5.62 6.13 -5.26
CA SER A 105 6.48 5.38 -4.35
C SER A 105 5.68 4.42 -3.48
N ILE A 106 6.15 3.18 -3.40
CA ILE A 106 5.62 2.19 -2.45
C ILE A 106 6.75 1.64 -1.58
N TYR A 107 6.47 1.57 -0.28
CA TYR A 107 7.39 1.07 0.72
C TYR A 107 6.85 -0.23 1.31
N LEU A 108 7.56 -1.33 1.06
CA LEU A 108 7.19 -2.68 1.44
C LEU A 108 8.28 -3.31 2.32
N ARG A 109 9.07 -2.52 3.04
CA ARG A 109 10.21 -2.99 3.84
C ARG A 109 9.77 -3.82 5.04
N GLN A 110 10.69 -4.66 5.55
CA GLN A 110 10.49 -5.42 6.78
C GLN A 110 9.23 -6.30 6.76
N ASN A 111 8.87 -6.82 5.59
CA ASN A 111 7.73 -7.72 5.43
C ASN A 111 8.19 -9.17 5.21
N HIS A 112 7.32 -10.11 5.55
CA HIS A 112 7.47 -11.53 5.27
C HIS A 112 6.27 -11.96 4.44
N PHE A 113 6.30 -11.71 3.13
CA PHE A 113 5.17 -12.04 2.26
C PHE A 113 5.16 -13.53 1.93
N LYS A 114 3.97 -14.14 1.98
CA LYS A 114 3.77 -15.51 1.53
C LYS A 114 3.99 -15.63 0.02
N LEU A 115 3.33 -14.76 -0.73
CA LEU A 115 3.28 -14.82 -2.17
C LEU A 115 3.20 -13.42 -2.75
N LEU A 116 4.05 -13.16 -3.74
CA LEU A 116 3.94 -12.00 -4.62
C LEU A 116 3.43 -12.49 -5.98
N GLU A 117 2.14 -12.28 -6.28
CA GLU A 117 1.56 -12.75 -7.53
C GLU A 117 2.11 -11.99 -8.75
N GLY A 118 2.08 -12.67 -9.90
CA GLY A 118 2.49 -12.08 -11.16
C GLY A 118 1.63 -10.88 -11.52
N GLY A 119 2.26 -9.74 -11.80
CA GLY A 119 1.54 -8.51 -12.14
C GLY A 119 0.96 -7.75 -10.94
N ALA A 120 1.42 -8.01 -9.72
CA ALA A 120 1.06 -7.23 -8.52
C ALA A 120 1.17 -5.70 -8.71
N PHE A 121 2.19 -5.25 -9.45
CA PHE A 121 2.46 -3.85 -9.77
C PHE A 121 1.94 -3.42 -11.16
N SER A 122 1.02 -4.17 -11.76
CA SER A 122 0.45 -3.80 -13.06
C SER A 122 -0.43 -2.54 -12.97
N LYS A 123 -0.51 -1.78 -14.08
CA LYS A 123 -1.27 -0.53 -14.22
C LYS A 123 -0.79 0.65 -13.34
N LEU A 124 0.39 0.53 -12.74
CA LEU A 124 1.03 1.61 -12.02
C LEU A 124 1.93 2.44 -12.96
N ASP A 125 1.30 3.24 -13.82
CA ASP A 125 1.98 3.98 -14.90
C ASP A 125 2.77 5.20 -14.42
N ASN A 126 2.71 5.55 -13.14
CA ASN A 126 3.47 6.64 -12.52
C ASN A 126 4.51 6.15 -11.50
N LEU A 127 4.65 4.83 -11.33
CA LEU A 127 5.50 4.25 -10.29
C LEU A 127 6.97 4.47 -10.61
N LYS A 128 7.66 5.17 -9.71
CA LYS A 128 9.08 5.48 -9.84
C LYS A 128 9.93 4.55 -8.99
N GLN A 129 9.44 4.22 -7.79
CA GLN A 129 10.25 3.56 -6.77
C GLN A 129 9.44 2.54 -5.98
N VAL A 130 10.09 1.41 -5.70
CA VAL A 130 9.55 0.30 -4.93
C VAL A 130 10.63 -0.14 -3.97
N TYR A 131 10.38 -0.02 -2.67
CA TYR A 131 11.38 -0.30 -1.64
C TYR A 131 11.07 -1.61 -0.92
N PHE A 132 11.99 -2.57 -1.03
CA PHE A 132 11.85 -3.94 -0.53
C PHE A 132 12.95 -4.34 0.48
N ASP A 133 13.71 -3.37 1.00
CA ASP A 133 14.80 -3.64 1.93
C ASP A 133 14.30 -4.41 3.17
N GLY A 134 14.98 -5.51 3.52
CA GLY A 134 14.59 -6.35 4.64
C GLY A 134 13.28 -7.11 4.45
N THR A 135 12.83 -7.32 3.21
CA THR A 135 11.62 -8.07 2.89
C THR A 135 11.95 -9.44 2.34
N THR A 136 11.24 -10.45 2.83
CA THR A 136 11.28 -11.82 2.32
C THR A 136 9.99 -12.14 1.59
N VAL A 137 10.09 -12.98 0.56
CA VAL A 137 8.94 -13.48 -0.19
C VAL A 137 9.13 -14.99 -0.35
N THR A 138 8.18 -15.80 0.13
CA THR A 138 8.29 -17.27 0.05
C THR A 138 8.10 -17.78 -1.39
N ALA A 139 7.22 -17.15 -2.17
CA ALA A 139 6.97 -17.51 -3.56
C ALA A 139 6.71 -16.27 -4.44
N ILE A 140 7.17 -16.30 -5.68
CA ILE A 140 7.02 -15.21 -6.64
C ILE A 140 6.39 -15.69 -7.95
N GLY A 141 5.33 -15.02 -8.40
CA GLY A 141 4.77 -15.17 -9.73
C GLY A 141 5.54 -14.36 -10.77
N LYS A 142 5.24 -14.55 -12.06
CA LYS A 142 5.92 -13.84 -13.15
C LYS A 142 5.69 -12.33 -13.05
N LEU A 143 6.71 -11.59 -12.57
CA LEU A 143 6.63 -10.14 -12.46
C LEU A 143 6.69 -9.47 -13.84
N ARG A 144 5.74 -8.56 -14.09
CA ARG A 144 5.82 -7.60 -15.19
C ARG A 144 6.01 -6.22 -14.58
N ILE A 145 7.25 -5.74 -14.57
CA ILE A 145 7.56 -4.39 -14.13
C ILE A 145 7.13 -3.43 -15.25
N PRO A 146 6.31 -2.40 -14.96
CA PRO A 146 5.99 -1.36 -15.92
C PRO A 146 7.30 -0.73 -16.43
N ARG A 147 7.55 -0.78 -17.75
CA ARG A 147 8.76 -0.19 -18.33
C ARG A 147 8.63 1.34 -18.29
N HIS A 148 9.34 2.01 -17.38
CA HIS A 148 9.63 3.43 -17.53
C HIS A 148 10.93 3.64 -18.30
N ARG A 149 10.88 4.45 -19.36
CA ARG A 149 12.07 5.03 -19.99
C ARG A 149 12.63 6.12 -19.06
N ALA A 150 13.57 5.81 -18.16
CA ALA A 150 14.50 6.80 -17.58
C ALA A 150 15.56 6.16 -16.66
N HIS A 151 16.81 6.11 -17.16
CA HIS A 151 18.11 6.42 -16.56
C HIS A 151 18.45 6.29 -15.06
N HIS A 152 17.67 5.60 -14.22
CA HIS A 152 18.14 5.23 -12.88
C HIS A 152 18.04 3.72 -12.67
N LYS A 153 19.18 3.15 -12.29
CA LYS A 153 19.42 1.71 -12.10
C LYS A 153 18.29 1.06 -11.32
N PHE A 154 17.40 0.39 -12.04
CA PHE A 154 16.56 -0.65 -11.48
C PHE A 154 17.51 -1.83 -11.23
N GLU A 155 18.11 -1.91 -10.05
CA GLU A 155 18.79 -3.14 -9.63
C GLU A 155 17.69 -4.22 -9.56
N PRO A 156 17.77 -5.29 -10.37
CA PRO A 156 16.79 -6.37 -10.27
C PRO A 156 16.82 -6.93 -8.85
N PHE A 157 15.63 -7.24 -8.32
CA PHE A 157 15.43 -7.94 -7.05
C PHE A 157 16.46 -9.06 -6.89
N ARG A 158 17.49 -8.85 -6.07
CA ARG A 158 18.42 -9.92 -5.70
C ARG A 158 17.71 -10.75 -4.64
N PHE A 159 17.03 -11.80 -5.08
CA PHE A 159 16.61 -12.87 -4.19
C PHE A 159 17.86 -13.69 -3.86
N THR A 160 18.43 -13.50 -2.67
CA THR A 160 19.33 -14.50 -2.09
C THR A 160 18.46 -15.67 -1.63
N TYR A 161 18.69 -16.83 -2.24
CA TYR A 161 18.10 -18.12 -1.85
C TYR A 161 18.54 -18.55 -0.45
#